data_AF-A0A965PJ84-F1
#
_entry.id   AF-A0A965PJ84-F1
#
_cell.length_a   1.000
_cell.length_b   1.000
_cell.length_c   1.000
_cell.angle_alpha   90.00
_cell.angle_beta   90.00
_cell.angle_gamma   90.00
#
_symmetry.space_group_name_H-M   'P 1'
#
loop_
_entity.id
_entity.type
_entity.pdbx_description
1 polymer ?
#
loop_
_entity_poly.entity_id
_entity_poly.type
_entity_poly.pdbx_seq_one_letter_code
_entity_poly.pdbx_strand_id
1 'polypeptide(L)'
;MSTRPDPGDAAYRAWQLTKNGERMAQYGHPWDDYTMVRRIFGVLTNFRHNLTVQEAIMFMVAVKLARLMKSLDVEKLHEDSLIDAIGYLNCLHMADAKDQLVDAPLHIVGDMAIDR
;
A
#
# COMPACT_ATOMS: atom_id res chain seq x y z
N MET A 1 22.00 19.21 12.87
CA MET A 1 20.54 19.46 12.80
C MET A 1 19.84 18.15 13.09
N SER A 2 19.01 18.10 14.13
CA SER A 2 18.21 16.91 14.44
C SER A 2 17.24 16.68 13.29
N THR A 3 17.37 15.54 12.60
CA THR A 3 16.59 15.15 11.41
C THR A 3 15.22 14.59 11.74
N ARG A 4 14.77 14.69 13.00
CA ARG A 4 13.44 14.24 13.40
C ARG A 4 12.40 15.15 12.75
N PRO A 5 11.48 14.61 11.94
CA PRO A 5 10.30 15.34 11.48
C PRO A 5 9.55 15.88 12.71
N ASP A 6 9.01 17.09 12.61
CA ASP A 6 8.06 17.57 13.61
C ASP A 6 6.91 16.54 13.73
N PRO A 7 6.36 16.26 14.92
CA PRO A 7 5.18 15.42 15.11
C PRO A 7 3.98 15.69 14.16
N GLY A 8 3.93 16.79 13.43
CA GLY A 8 2.96 17.05 12.34
C GLY A 8 3.42 16.72 10.91
N ASP A 9 4.71 16.50 10.67
CA ASP A 9 5.31 16.42 9.32
C ASP A 9 5.22 15.04 8.67
N ALA A 10 4.89 13.99 9.41
CA ALA A 10 4.89 12.62 8.88
C ALA A 10 3.95 12.46 7.68
N ALA A 11 2.75 13.05 7.76
CA ALA A 11 1.79 13.06 6.65
C ALA A 11 2.28 13.89 5.46
N TYR A 12 2.94 15.03 5.73
CA TYR A 12 3.50 15.87 4.69
C TYR A 12 4.65 15.17 3.94
N ARG A 13 5.56 14.50 4.67
CA ARG A 13 6.62 13.69 4.05
C ARG A 13 6.07 12.53 3.24
N ALA A 14 5.08 11.80 3.78
CA ALA A 14 4.42 10.71 3.05
C ALA A 14 3.77 11.23 1.75
N TRP A 15 3.14 12.40 1.80
CA TRP A 15 2.57 13.06 0.63
C TRP A 15 3.64 13.46 -0.39
N GLN A 16 4.78 14.03 0.04
CA GLN A 16 5.90 14.38 -0.83
C GLN A 16 6.47 13.17 -1.57
N LEU A 17 6.52 12.01 -0.93
CA LEU A 17 6.99 10.76 -1.56
C LEU A 17 5.99 10.24 -2.60
N THR A 18 4.69 10.37 -2.33
CA THR A 18 3.62 9.71 -3.10
C THR A 18 3.04 10.54 -4.23
N LYS A 19 2.97 11.88 -4.14
CA LYS A 19 2.44 12.74 -5.21
C LYS A 19 3.56 13.30 -6.07
N ASN A 20 3.80 12.71 -7.25
CA ASN A 20 4.90 13.07 -8.16
C ASN A 20 6.29 13.05 -7.48
N GLY A 21 6.41 12.34 -6.37
CA GLY A 21 7.64 12.20 -5.59
C GLY A 21 8.53 11.07 -6.07
N GLU A 22 9.61 10.86 -5.33
CA GLU A 22 10.63 9.83 -5.61
C GLU A 22 10.02 8.44 -5.81
N ARG A 23 8.99 8.08 -5.02
CA ARG A 23 8.30 6.79 -5.12
C ARG A 23 7.55 6.66 -6.45
N MET A 24 6.87 7.71 -6.91
CA MET A 24 6.20 7.69 -8.20
C MET A 24 7.20 7.61 -9.36
N ALA A 25 8.33 8.31 -9.26
CA ALA A 25 9.38 8.25 -10.26
C ALA A 25 10.04 6.86 -10.35
N GLN A 26 10.22 6.19 -9.21
CA GLN A 26 10.89 4.90 -9.14
C GLN A 26 9.97 3.72 -9.48
N TYR A 27 8.74 3.70 -8.97
CA TYR A 27 7.84 2.54 -9.03
C TYR A 27 6.62 2.76 -9.93
N GLY A 28 6.38 3.99 -10.40
CA GLY A 28 5.18 4.32 -11.17
C GLY A 28 3.91 4.37 -10.31
N HIS A 29 2.75 4.27 -10.98
CA HIS A 29 1.45 4.39 -10.30
C HIS A 29 1.20 3.22 -9.34
N PRO A 30 0.66 3.44 -8.11
CA PRO A 30 0.43 2.37 -7.14
C PRO A 30 -0.35 1.18 -7.68
N TRP A 31 -1.40 1.42 -8.45
CA TRP A 31 -2.18 0.34 -9.05
C TRP A 31 -1.35 -0.61 -9.91
N ASP A 32 -0.38 -0.10 -10.69
CA ASP A 32 0.44 -0.93 -11.58
C ASP A 32 1.49 -1.72 -10.77
N ASP A 33 2.18 -1.03 -9.85
CA ASP A 33 3.15 -1.60 -8.91
C ASP A 33 2.55 -2.76 -8.10
N TYR A 34 1.41 -2.52 -7.43
CA TYR A 34 0.75 -3.51 -6.61
C TYR A 34 0.02 -4.60 -7.41
N THR A 35 -0.31 -4.35 -8.69
CA THR A 35 -0.76 -5.41 -9.60
C THR A 35 0.34 -6.45 -9.82
N MET A 36 1.61 -6.05 -9.90
CA MET A 36 2.73 -6.99 -9.97
C MET A 36 2.89 -7.76 -8.66
N VAL A 37 2.82 -7.06 -7.52
CA VAL A 37 2.95 -7.66 -6.18
C VAL A 37 1.90 -8.76 -5.94
N ARG A 38 0.61 -8.50 -6.20
CA ARG A 38 -0.44 -9.51 -6.00
C ARG A 38 -0.25 -10.76 -6.86
N ARG A 39 0.29 -10.62 -8.07
CA ARG A 39 0.56 -11.74 -8.98
C ARG A 39 1.71 -12.61 -8.44
N ILE A 40 2.79 -11.96 -8.00
CA ILE A 40 3.92 -12.66 -7.36
C ILE A 40 3.43 -13.40 -6.11
N PHE A 41 2.62 -12.75 -5.27
CA PHE A 41 2.05 -13.35 -4.08
C PHE A 41 1.25 -14.61 -4.41
N GLY A 42 0.34 -14.55 -5.40
CA GLY A 42 -0.47 -15.69 -5.80
C GLY A 42 0.36 -16.89 -6.26
N VAL A 43 1.41 -16.63 -7.06
CA VAL A 43 2.36 -17.67 -7.51
C VAL A 43 3.09 -18.30 -6.32
N LEU A 44 3.63 -17.48 -5.40
CA LEU A 44 4.42 -17.98 -4.27
C LEU A 44 3.61 -18.80 -3.26
N THR A 45 2.34 -18.45 -3.08
CA THR A 45 1.47 -19.05 -2.06
C THR A 45 0.54 -20.13 -2.62
N ASN A 46 0.52 -20.31 -3.94
CA ASN A 46 -0.50 -21.08 -4.65
C ASN A 46 -1.93 -20.69 -4.21
N PHE A 47 -2.12 -19.41 -3.91
CA PHE A 47 -3.37 -18.91 -3.40
C PHE A 47 -4.37 -18.79 -4.55
N ARG A 48 -5.50 -19.50 -4.40
CA ARG A 48 -6.47 -19.69 -5.50
C ARG A 48 -7.14 -18.40 -5.96
N HIS A 49 -7.20 -17.40 -5.10
CA HIS A 49 -7.79 -16.09 -5.38
C HIS A 49 -6.69 -15.05 -5.23
N ASN A 50 -6.14 -14.50 -6.32
CA ASN A 50 -5.18 -13.41 -6.17
C ASN A 50 -5.78 -12.30 -5.31
N LEU A 51 -4.97 -11.72 -4.42
CA LEU A 51 -5.37 -10.52 -3.68
C LEU A 51 -5.83 -9.45 -4.68
N THR A 52 -6.82 -8.65 -4.30
CA THR A 52 -7.07 -7.37 -4.95
C THR A 52 -5.86 -6.45 -4.78
N VAL A 53 -5.76 -5.41 -5.60
CA VAL A 53 -4.68 -4.41 -5.47
C VAL A 53 -4.76 -3.71 -4.10
N GLN A 54 -5.99 -3.42 -3.66
CA GLN A 54 -6.33 -2.83 -2.38
C GLN A 54 -5.89 -3.72 -1.22
N GLU A 55 -6.17 -5.03 -1.27
CA GLU A 55 -5.71 -6.00 -0.26
C GLU A 55 -4.18 -6.08 -0.21
N ALA A 56 -3.50 -6.07 -1.36
CA ALA A 56 -2.04 -6.08 -1.41
C ALA A 56 -1.44 -4.83 -0.74
N ILE A 57 -2.04 -3.65 -0.96
CA ILE A 57 -1.63 -2.39 -0.31
C ILE A 57 -1.93 -2.45 1.21
N MET A 58 -3.11 -2.91 1.60
CA MET A 58 -3.51 -3.03 3.01
C MET A 58 -2.64 -4.03 3.78
N PHE A 59 -2.14 -5.07 3.12
CA PHE A 59 -1.18 -5.98 3.70
C PHE A 59 0.14 -5.27 4.06
N MET A 60 0.61 -4.35 3.21
CA MET A 60 1.80 -3.54 3.52
C MET A 60 1.56 -2.59 4.69
N VAL A 61 0.36 -2.03 4.83
CA VAL A 61 -0.04 -1.26 6.02
C VAL A 61 0.04 -2.13 7.27
N ALA A 62 -0.47 -3.36 7.23
CA ALA A 62 -0.40 -4.29 8.35
C ALA A 62 1.05 -4.57 8.78
N VAL A 63 1.98 -4.73 7.83
CA VAL A 63 3.41 -4.89 8.13
C VAL A 63 3.98 -3.67 8.86
N LYS A 64 3.58 -2.44 8.48
CA LYS A 64 4.05 -1.22 9.15
C LYS A 64 3.44 -1.07 10.54
N LEU A 65 2.16 -1.38 10.71
CA LEU A 65 1.51 -1.42 12.03
C LEU A 65 2.19 -2.42 12.97
N ALA A 66 2.55 -3.61 12.49
CA ALA A 66 3.30 -4.58 13.29
C ALA A 66 4.66 -4.04 13.77
N ARG A 67 5.38 -3.30 12.91
CA ARG A 67 6.65 -2.63 13.29
C ARG A 67 6.43 -1.50 14.29
N LEU A 68 5.36 -0.73 14.13
CA LEU A 68 4.99 0.33 15.08
C LEU A 68 4.65 -0.25 16.45
N MET A 69 3.86 -1.33 16.52
CA MET A 69 3.58 -2.03 17.79
C MET A 69 4.86 -2.47 18.48
N LYS A 70 5.77 -3.14 17.76
CA LYS A 70 7.08 -3.53 18.30
C LYS A 70 7.92 -2.33 18.77
N SER A 71 7.75 -1.16 18.15
CA SER A 71 8.46 0.07 18.53
C SER A 71 7.93 0.68 19.84
N LEU A 72 6.68 0.42 20.19
CA LEU A 72 6.10 0.83 21.47
C LEU A 72 6.70 0.02 22.63
N ASP A 73 7.03 -1.25 22.42
CA ASP A 73 7.69 -2.09 23.44
C ASP A 73 9.08 -1.57 23.85
N VAL A 74 9.69 -0.73 23.00
CA VAL A 74 11.01 -0.11 23.24
C VAL A 74 10.91 1.40 23.53
N GLU A 75 9.70 1.90 23.86
CA GLU A 75 9.38 3.29 24.18
C GLU A 75 9.85 4.31 23.13
N LYS A 76 9.98 3.89 21.87
CA LYS A 76 10.46 4.74 20.78
C LYS A 76 9.70 4.44 19.50
N LEU A 77 8.85 5.37 19.10
CA LEU A 77 8.11 5.29 17.85
C LEU A 77 9.08 5.18 16.66
N HIS A 78 8.86 4.17 15.80
CA HIS A 78 9.63 4.02 14.58
C HIS A 78 9.06 4.92 13.47
N GLU A 79 9.55 6.15 13.40
CA GLU A 79 9.07 7.22 12.49
C GLU A 79 8.94 6.79 11.03
N ASP A 80 9.93 6.07 10.49
CA ASP A 80 9.88 5.59 9.09
C ASP A 80 8.67 4.68 8.84
N SER A 81 8.31 3.85 9.83
CA SER A 81 7.14 2.97 9.68
C SER A 81 5.82 3.74 9.78
N LEU A 82 5.79 4.87 10.48
CA LEU A 82 4.63 5.77 10.47
C LEU A 82 4.48 6.45 9.10
N ILE A 83 5.57 7.00 8.57
CA ILE A 83 5.60 7.65 7.25
C ILE A 83 5.20 6.65 6.16
N ASP A 84 5.75 5.44 6.21
CA ASP A 84 5.41 4.36 5.27
C ASP A 84 3.92 3.98 5.35
N ALA A 85 3.36 3.86 6.56
CA ALA A 85 1.95 3.52 6.73
C ALA A 85 1.05 4.58 6.09
N ILE A 86 1.33 5.87 6.32
CA ILE A 86 0.58 6.97 5.70
C ILE A 86 0.78 6.94 4.17
N GLY A 87 2.01 6.68 3.70
CA GLY A 87 2.31 6.57 2.27
C GLY A 87 1.53 5.45 1.59
N TYR A 88 1.38 4.30 2.23
CA TYR A 88 0.57 3.20 1.71
C TYR A 88 -0.93 3.51 1.75
N LEU A 89 -1.43 4.25 2.74
CA LEU A 89 -2.82 4.71 2.74
C LEU A 89 -3.09 5.70 1.59
N ASN A 90 -2.13 6.57 1.26
CA ASN A 90 -2.22 7.41 0.05
C ASN A 90 -2.22 6.55 -1.22
N CYS A 91 -1.36 5.52 -1.29
CA CYS A 91 -1.32 4.58 -2.40
C CYS A 91 -2.66 3.85 -2.58
N LEU A 92 -3.32 3.49 -1.49
CA LEU A 92 -4.64 2.86 -1.51
C LEU A 92 -5.68 3.77 -2.15
N HIS A 93 -5.73 5.04 -1.74
CA HIS A 93 -6.64 6.02 -2.33
C HIS A 93 -6.39 6.20 -3.84
N MET A 94 -5.12 6.31 -4.25
CA MET A 94 -4.77 6.44 -5.66
C MET A 94 -5.14 5.21 -6.48
N ALA A 95 -4.91 4.01 -5.91
CA ALA A 95 -5.28 2.75 -6.56
C ALA A 95 -6.80 2.64 -6.70
N ASP A 96 -7.56 2.92 -5.64
CA ASP A 96 -9.02 2.90 -5.62
C ASP A 96 -9.60 3.91 -6.63
N ALA A 97 -9.07 5.13 -6.67
CA ALA A 97 -9.49 6.13 -7.64
C ALA A 97 -9.23 5.67 -9.10
N LYS A 98 -8.08 5.05 -9.38
CA LYS A 98 -7.79 4.51 -10.72
C LYS A 98 -8.70 3.31 -11.03
N ASP A 99 -8.97 2.45 -10.05
CA ASP A 99 -9.85 1.29 -10.19
C ASP A 99 -11.27 1.74 -10.56
N GLN A 100 -11.84 2.70 -9.83
CA GLN A 100 -13.17 3.26 -10.12
C GLN A 100 -13.23 4.01 -11.46
N LEU A 101 -12.12 4.56 -11.95
CA LEU A 101 -12.04 5.22 -13.25
C LEU A 101 -11.87 4.22 -14.42
N VAL A 102 -11.31 3.03 -14.16
CA VAL A 102 -11.11 1.96 -15.15
C VAL A 102 -12.31 0.98 -15.15
N ASP A 103 -12.99 0.82 -14.01
CA ASP A 103 -14.17 -0.03 -13.81
C ASP A 103 -15.39 0.79 -13.33
N ALA A 104 -16.17 1.31 -14.29
CA ALA A 104 -17.62 1.28 -14.13
C ALA A 104 -18.03 -0.21 -14.11
N PRO A 105 -18.87 -0.62 -13.15
CA PRO A 105 -18.64 -1.78 -12.30
C PRO A 105 -18.47 -3.10 -13.08
N LEU A 106 -17.24 -3.61 -13.12
CA LEU A 106 -17.01 -5.06 -13.08
C LEU A 106 -16.46 -5.38 -11.69
N HIS A 107 -17.34 -5.28 -10.69
CA HIS A 107 -17.14 -6.00 -9.43
C HIS A 107 -17.05 -7.49 -9.77
N ILE A 108 -15.86 -8.00 -10.09
CA ILE A 108 -15.56 -9.42 -9.98
C ILE A 108 -15.35 -9.67 -8.48
N VAL A 109 -16.48 -9.72 -7.77
CA VAL A 109 -16.57 -10.29 -6.43
C VAL A 109 -16.69 -11.79 -6.62
N GLY A 110 -15.58 -12.49 -6.43
CA GLY A 110 -15.55 -13.94 -6.52
C GLY A 110 -15.78 -14.48 -7.94
N ASP A 111 -15.25 -15.66 -8.16
CA ASP A 111 -15.57 -16.51 -9.29
C ASP A 111 -15.14 -15.97 -10.67
N MET A 112 -13.90 -16.32 -11.03
CA MET A 112 -13.73 -16.99 -12.32
C MET A 112 -14.86 -18.03 -12.43
N ALA A 113 -15.84 -17.76 -13.28
CA ALA A 113 -16.76 -18.77 -13.75
C ALA A 113 -15.92 -19.90 -14.37
N ILE A 114 -15.66 -20.94 -13.58
CA ILE A 114 -15.40 -22.27 -14.12
C ILE A 114 -16.78 -22.88 -14.29
N ASP A 115 -17.41 -22.59 -15.42
CA ASP A 115 -18.55 -23.38 -15.88
C ASP A 115 -18.05 -24.44 -16.87
N ARG A 116 -17.93 -25.65 -16.30
CA ARG A 116 -17.80 -27.01 -16.86
C ARG A 116 -16.66 -27.33 -17.81
#